data_AF-A0A7K3CRL3-F1
#
_entry.id   AF-A0A7K3CRL3-F1
#
_cell.length_a   1.000
_cell.length_b   1.000
_cell.length_c   1.000
_cell.angle_alpha   90.00
_cell.angle_beta   90.00
_cell.angle_gamma   90.00
#
_symmetry.space_group_name_H-M   'P 1'
#
loop_
_entity.id
_entity.type
_entity.pdbx_description
1 polymer ?
#
loop_
_entity_poly.entity_id
_entity_poly.type
_entity_poly.pdbx_seq_one_letter_code
_entity_poly.pdbx_strand_id
1 'polypeptide(L)'
;MASQATLEAGRLSAIVKILDRAGGHLSAAVRDHTRTPALPDDTEASALQALLDLSRSAAHDLTCAVQHAGSGDLSLAQAHLEAARTAPEKHVVPTAGMPSPLPVGVRTALQLLRGITGFFSKETEDALVRALNITSAPAA
;
A
#
# COMPACT_ATOMS: atom_id res chain seq x y z
N MET A 1 -2.64 -7.03 -30.49
CA MET A 1 -1.57 -6.47 -29.62
C MET A 1 -1.98 -5.13 -28.99
N ALA A 2 -2.58 -4.18 -29.74
CA ALA A 2 -3.03 -2.90 -29.17
C ALA A 2 -4.07 -3.00 -28.04
N SER A 3 -5.02 -3.93 -28.13
CA SER A 3 -6.05 -4.17 -27.10
C SER A 3 -5.47 -4.63 -25.75
N GLN A 4 -4.36 -5.38 -25.78
CA GLN A 4 -3.69 -5.88 -24.58
C GLN A 4 -2.94 -4.74 -23.87
N ALA A 5 -2.29 -3.85 -24.63
CA ALA A 5 -1.63 -2.66 -24.07
C ALA A 5 -2.61 -1.68 -23.42
N THR A 6 -3.78 -1.45 -24.03
CA THR A 6 -4.82 -0.59 -23.45
C THR A 6 -5.42 -1.19 -22.18
N LEU A 7 -5.65 -2.50 -22.15
CA LEU A 7 -6.16 -3.20 -20.96
C LEU A 7 -5.14 -3.17 -19.81
N GLU A 8 -3.85 -3.35 -20.12
CA GLU A 8 -2.76 -3.22 -19.16
C GLU A 8 -2.68 -1.80 -18.58
N ALA A 9 -2.70 -0.76 -19.42
CA ALA A 9 -2.71 0.62 -18.97
C ALA A 9 -3.93 0.95 -18.10
N GLY A 10 -5.12 0.44 -18.48
CA GLY A 10 -6.34 0.57 -17.69
C GLY A 10 -6.23 -0.11 -16.32
N ARG A 11 -5.61 -1.30 -16.26
CA ARG A 11 -5.35 -2.02 -15.01
C ARG A 11 -4.39 -1.26 -14.10
N LEU A 12 -3.27 -0.76 -14.64
CA LEU A 12 -2.30 0.02 -13.87
C LEU A 12 -2.93 1.32 -13.33
N SER A 13 -3.75 2.01 -14.13
CA SER A 13 -4.50 3.19 -13.67
C SER A 13 -5.48 2.85 -12.54
N ALA A 14 -6.14 1.70 -12.59
CA ALA A 14 -7.01 1.25 -11.50
C ALA A 14 -6.21 0.95 -10.22
N ILE A 15 -5.04 0.34 -10.33
CA ILE A 15 -4.15 0.08 -9.18
C ILE A 15 -3.70 1.39 -8.54
N VAL A 16 -3.30 2.40 -9.32
CA VAL A 16 -2.96 3.74 -8.80
C VAL A 16 -4.10 4.31 -7.96
N LYS A 17 -5.34 4.28 -8.48
CA LYS A 17 -6.51 4.80 -7.74
C LYS A 17 -6.75 4.05 -6.42
N ILE A 18 -6.52 2.74 -6.41
CA ILE A 18 -6.66 1.93 -5.19
C ILE A 18 -5.59 2.32 -4.17
N LEU A 19 -4.34 2.50 -4.61
CA LEU A 19 -3.22 2.93 -3.77
C LEU A 19 -3.42 4.36 -3.24
N ASP A 20 -3.87 5.30 -4.06
CA ASP A 20 -4.18 6.67 -3.61
C ASP A 20 -5.29 6.67 -2.56
N ARG A 21 -6.35 5.87 -2.77
CA ARG A 21 -7.45 5.75 -1.82
C ARG A 21 -7.00 5.11 -0.51
N ALA A 22 -6.20 4.05 -0.57
CA ALA A 22 -5.61 3.43 0.62
C ALA A 22 -4.72 4.43 1.38
N GLY A 23 -3.87 5.18 0.65
CA GLY A 23 -3.02 6.23 1.20
C GLY A 23 -3.81 7.36 1.87
N GLY A 24 -4.98 7.73 1.33
CA GLY A 24 -5.88 8.69 1.96
C GLY A 24 -6.39 8.22 3.32
N HIS A 25 -6.82 6.96 3.43
CA HIS A 25 -7.25 6.38 4.70
C HIS A 25 -6.11 6.25 5.72
N LEU A 26 -4.93 5.83 5.27
CA LEU A 26 -3.73 5.71 6.12
C LEU A 26 -3.23 7.06 6.60
N SER A 27 -3.25 8.08 5.73
CA SER A 27 -2.87 9.45 6.11
C SER A 27 -3.82 10.05 7.14
N ALA A 28 -5.11 9.73 7.09
CA ALA A 28 -6.05 10.12 8.13
C ALA A 28 -5.72 9.42 9.46
N ALA A 29 -5.49 8.11 9.41
CA ALA A 29 -5.13 7.31 10.59
C ALA A 29 -3.84 7.82 11.27
N VAL A 30 -2.77 8.08 10.51
CA VAL A 30 -1.52 8.64 11.04
C VAL A 30 -1.77 9.99 11.72
N ARG A 31 -2.55 10.88 11.10
CA ARG A 31 -2.86 12.20 11.68
C ARG A 31 -3.65 12.09 12.97
N ASP A 32 -4.63 11.19 13.03
CA ASP A 32 -5.41 10.97 14.24
C ASP A 32 -4.54 10.37 15.36
N HIS A 33 -3.59 9.51 15.02
CA HIS A 33 -2.62 8.97 15.97
C HIS A 33 -1.72 10.06 16.58
N THR A 34 -1.21 10.98 15.74
CA THR A 34 -0.37 12.11 16.20
C THR A 34 -1.10 13.14 17.09
N ARG A 35 -2.43 13.13 17.11
CA ARG A 35 -3.23 13.99 18.00
C ARG A 35 -3.34 13.44 19.42
N THR A 36 -3.02 12.16 19.61
CA THR A 36 -2.97 11.50 20.91
C THR A 36 -1.56 11.68 21.48
N PRO A 37 -1.36 12.02 22.76
CA PRO A 37 -0.02 12.16 23.31
C PRO A 37 0.75 10.83 23.16
N ALA A 38 1.81 10.87 22.35
CA ALA A 38 2.58 9.69 21.98
C ALA A 38 3.35 9.15 23.20
N LEU A 39 3.24 7.84 23.42
CA LEU A 39 4.14 7.12 24.31
C LEU A 39 5.52 7.01 23.63
N PRO A 40 6.63 7.07 24.38
CA PRO A 40 7.93 6.68 23.84
C PRO A 40 7.81 5.21 23.43
N ASP A 41 8.08 4.90 22.16
CA ASP A 41 7.87 3.60 21.49
C ASP A 41 6.47 3.32 20.90
N ASP A 42 5.89 4.31 20.24
CA ASP A 42 4.66 4.15 19.44
C ASP A 42 4.88 3.30 18.17
N THR A 43 4.89 1.99 18.38
CA THR A 43 5.03 0.97 17.32
C THR A 43 3.84 1.04 16.36
N GLU A 44 2.67 1.49 16.82
CA GLU A 44 1.47 1.67 16.00
C GLU A 44 1.62 2.82 15.01
N ALA A 45 2.09 3.99 15.46
CA ALA A 45 2.39 5.11 14.58
C ALA A 45 3.38 4.72 13.47
N SER A 46 4.42 3.98 13.85
CA SER A 46 5.45 3.50 12.92
C SER A 46 4.86 2.51 11.90
N ALA A 47 3.98 1.61 12.35
CA ALA A 47 3.32 0.64 11.49
C ALA A 47 2.39 1.32 10.47
N LEU A 48 1.59 2.29 10.93
CA LEU A 48 0.71 3.08 10.06
C LEU A 48 1.49 3.93 9.06
N GLN A 49 2.61 4.50 9.48
CA GLN A 49 3.50 5.28 8.61
C GLN A 49 4.13 4.40 7.53
N ALA A 50 4.61 3.20 7.86
CA ALA A 50 5.17 2.26 6.89
C ALA A 50 4.16 1.87 5.80
N LEU A 51 2.91 1.60 6.18
CA LEU A 51 1.83 1.34 5.21
C LEU A 51 1.53 2.56 4.33
N LEU A 52 1.52 3.76 4.93
CA LEU A 52 1.31 5.00 4.18
C LEU A 52 2.41 5.22 3.14
N ASP A 53 3.67 5.01 3.53
CA ASP A 53 4.83 5.18 2.66
C ASP A 53 4.85 4.13 1.53
N LEU A 54 4.53 2.87 1.84
CA LEU A 54 4.31 1.84 0.82
C LEU A 54 3.27 2.30 -0.21
N SER A 55 2.10 2.75 0.27
CA SER A 55 0.99 3.14 -0.60
C SER A 55 1.35 4.32 -1.51
N ARG A 56 2.06 5.31 -0.95
CA ARG A 56 2.50 6.50 -1.70
C ARG A 56 3.62 6.19 -2.68
N SER A 57 4.64 5.43 -2.27
CA SER A 57 5.76 5.05 -3.13
C SER A 57 5.24 4.25 -4.34
N ALA A 58 4.41 3.22 -4.09
CA ALA A 58 3.87 2.40 -5.16
C ALA A 58 2.96 3.19 -6.11
N ALA A 59 2.13 4.11 -5.59
CA ALA A 59 1.27 4.96 -6.43
C ALA A 59 2.09 5.91 -7.29
N HIS A 60 3.13 6.52 -6.72
CA HIS A 60 4.04 7.42 -7.42
C HIS A 60 4.75 6.70 -8.57
N ASP A 61 5.40 5.58 -8.27
CA ASP A 61 6.13 4.79 -9.26
C ASP A 61 5.21 4.27 -10.37
N LEU A 62 4.00 3.79 -10.04
CA LEU A 62 3.03 3.41 -11.08
C LEU A 62 2.57 4.58 -11.94
N THR A 63 2.41 5.76 -11.36
CA THR A 63 2.05 6.96 -12.11
C THR A 63 3.17 7.33 -13.09
N CYS A 64 4.43 7.31 -12.64
CA CYS A 64 5.59 7.50 -13.51
C CYS A 64 5.66 6.42 -14.61
N ALA A 65 5.41 5.15 -14.27
CA ALA A 65 5.39 4.06 -15.24
C ALA A 65 4.37 4.28 -16.36
N VAL A 66 3.14 4.69 -16.01
CA VAL A 66 2.07 4.98 -16.97
C VAL A 66 2.43 6.20 -17.83
N GLN A 67 3.01 7.24 -17.24
CA GLN A 67 3.44 8.44 -17.98
C GLN A 67 4.54 8.12 -19.01
N HIS A 68 5.58 7.39 -18.60
CA HIS A 68 6.67 6.98 -19.50
C HIS A 68 6.21 6.00 -20.58
N ALA A 69 5.27 5.11 -20.26
CA ALA A 69 4.65 4.25 -21.28
C ALA A 69 3.88 5.08 -22.32
N GLY A 70 3.22 6.15 -21.88
CA GLY A 70 2.51 7.10 -22.75
C GLY A 70 3.43 7.97 -23.61
N SER A 71 4.64 8.30 -23.13
CA SER A 71 5.65 9.04 -23.92
C SER A 71 6.45 8.14 -24.88
N GLY A 72 6.37 6.81 -24.71
CA GLY A 72 7.12 5.84 -25.51
C GLY A 72 8.44 5.38 -24.87
N ASP A 73 8.78 5.87 -23.68
CA ASP A 73 10.00 5.53 -22.93
C ASP A 73 9.81 4.22 -22.15
N LEU A 74 9.68 3.10 -22.87
CA LEU A 74 9.33 1.80 -22.29
C LEU A 74 10.33 1.29 -21.25
N SER A 75 11.62 1.62 -21.38
CA SER A 75 12.65 1.23 -20.41
C SER A 75 12.44 1.90 -19.05
N LEU A 76 12.15 3.20 -19.03
CA LEU A 76 11.84 3.93 -17.80
C LEU A 76 10.49 3.49 -17.23
N ALA A 77 9.51 3.25 -18.10
CA ALA A 77 8.22 2.72 -17.69
C ALA A 77 8.36 1.39 -16.95
N GLN A 78 9.18 0.47 -17.48
CA GLN A 78 9.45 -0.82 -16.87
C GLN A 78 10.20 -0.67 -15.53
N ALA A 79 11.21 0.20 -15.47
CA ALA A 79 11.96 0.43 -14.23
C ALA A 79 11.07 0.96 -13.09
N HIS A 80 10.17 1.90 -13.39
CA HIS A 80 9.21 2.40 -12.41
C HIS A 80 8.15 1.35 -12.05
N LEU A 81 7.68 0.55 -13.00
CA LEU A 81 6.75 -0.55 -12.70
C LEU A 81 7.38 -1.57 -11.75
N GLU A 82 8.65 -1.92 -11.96
CA GLU A 82 9.40 -2.79 -11.07
C GLU A 82 9.58 -2.16 -9.68
N ALA A 83 9.95 -0.89 -9.61
CA ALA A 83 10.07 -0.16 -8.36
C ALA A 83 8.76 -0.12 -7.55
N ALA A 84 7.61 0.05 -8.24
CA ALA A 84 6.30 0.01 -7.59
C ALA A 84 5.97 -1.37 -7.02
N ARG A 85 6.35 -2.45 -7.73
CA ARG A 85 6.13 -3.83 -7.29
C ARG A 85 7.01 -4.22 -6.11
N THR A 86 8.22 -3.66 -6.03
CA THR A 86 9.19 -3.90 -4.95
C THR A 86 9.14 -2.85 -3.83
N ALA A 87 8.21 -1.89 -3.89
CA ALA A 87 7.97 -0.94 -2.80
C ALA A 87 7.83 -1.61 -1.40
N PRO A 88 7.19 -2.80 -1.25
CA PRO A 88 7.13 -3.51 0.01
C PRO A 88 8.48 -4.00 0.56
N GLU A 89 9.52 -4.10 -0.26
CA GLU A 89 10.88 -4.43 0.20
C GLU A 89 11.53 -3.24 0.93
N LYS A 90 11.16 -2.01 0.55
CA LYS A 90 11.61 -0.77 1.19
C LYS A 90 10.73 -0.38 2.37
N HIS A 91 9.44 -0.67 2.27
CA HIS A 91 8.41 -0.31 3.24
C HIS A 91 7.65 -1.57 3.66
N VAL A 92 8.30 -2.39 4.48
CA VAL A 92 7.78 -3.70 4.90
C VAL A 92 6.40 -3.54 5.55
N VAL A 93 5.45 -4.37 5.13
CA VAL A 93 4.11 -4.43 5.73
C VAL A 93 4.24 -4.90 7.18
N PRO A 94 3.97 -4.03 8.16
CA PRO A 94 4.10 -4.39 9.57
C PRO A 94 2.96 -5.32 9.94
N THR A 95 3.31 -6.49 10.47
CA THR A 95 2.34 -7.43 11.05
C THR A 95 2.37 -7.40 12.59
N ALA A 96 3.47 -6.93 13.18
CA ALA A 96 3.57 -6.58 14.58
C ALA A 96 3.32 -5.07 14.77
N GLY A 97 2.68 -4.69 15.88
CA GLY A 97 2.43 -3.29 16.21
C GLY A 97 1.31 -2.63 15.40
N MET A 98 0.45 -3.39 14.72
CA MET A 98 -0.77 -2.81 14.15
C MET A 98 -1.80 -2.54 15.24
N PRO A 99 -2.57 -1.44 15.16
CA PRO A 99 -3.56 -1.12 16.17
C PRO A 99 -4.61 -2.23 16.33
N SER A 100 -4.95 -2.56 17.57
CA SER A 100 -5.96 -3.57 17.89
C SER A 100 -7.01 -3.02 18.87
N PRO A 101 -8.29 -2.94 18.47
CA PRO A 101 -8.84 -3.32 17.17
C PRO A 101 -8.43 -2.35 16.05
N LEU A 102 -8.31 -2.85 14.82
CA LEU A 102 -7.99 -2.01 13.66
C LEU A 102 -9.03 -0.90 13.45
N PRO A 103 -8.62 0.39 13.38
CA PRO A 103 -9.48 1.49 12.98
C PRO A 103 -10.12 1.23 11.62
N VAL A 104 -11.34 1.72 11.42
CA VAL A 104 -12.11 1.50 10.18
C VAL A 104 -11.35 1.96 8.94
N GLY A 105 -10.67 3.11 9.02
CA GLY A 105 -9.83 3.63 7.93
C GLY A 105 -8.67 2.68 7.59
N VAL A 106 -7.93 2.21 8.60
CA VAL A 106 -6.80 1.29 8.42
C VAL A 106 -7.26 -0.05 7.85
N ARG A 107 -8.36 -0.60 8.36
CA ARG A 107 -8.97 -1.82 7.81
C ARG A 107 -9.36 -1.64 6.34
N THR A 108 -9.97 -0.50 6.00
CA THR A 108 -10.38 -0.18 4.62
C THR A 108 -9.15 -0.09 3.71
N ALA A 109 -8.08 0.58 4.16
CA ALA A 109 -6.84 0.68 3.41
C ALA A 109 -6.22 -0.71 3.14
N LEU A 110 -6.12 -1.56 4.15
CA LEU A 110 -5.60 -2.92 3.99
C LEU A 110 -6.46 -3.77 3.05
N GLN A 111 -7.79 -3.63 3.10
CA GLN A 111 -8.70 -4.32 2.16
C GLN A 111 -8.50 -3.85 0.72
N LEU A 112 -8.28 -2.54 0.51
CA LEU A 112 -7.95 -1.97 -0.79
C LEU A 112 -6.62 -2.52 -1.32
N LEU A 113 -5.57 -2.51 -0.49
CA LEU A 113 -4.26 -3.06 -0.84
C LEU A 113 -4.31 -4.57 -1.12
N ARG A 114 -5.14 -5.33 -0.39
CA ARG A 114 -5.39 -6.75 -0.70
C ARG A 114 -6.07 -6.95 -2.05
N GLY A 115 -6.90 -5.99 -2.48
CA GLY A 115 -7.68 -6.05 -3.71
C GLY A 115 -6.86 -5.96 -5.01
N ILE A 116 -5.58 -5.57 -4.94
CA ILE A 116 -4.67 -5.50 -6.10
C ILE A 116 -3.83 -6.79 -6.22
N THR A 117 -4.52 -7.93 -6.18
CA THR A 117 -3.91 -9.26 -6.22
C THR A 117 -3.08 -9.49 -7.48
N GLY A 118 -1.91 -10.12 -7.33
CA GLY A 118 -0.92 -10.36 -8.38
C GLY A 118 -0.05 -9.14 -8.69
N PHE A 119 -0.22 -8.02 -7.99
CA PHE A 119 0.63 -6.85 -8.17
C PHE A 119 1.91 -6.92 -7.33
N PHE A 120 1.76 -7.23 -6.04
CA PHE A 120 2.89 -7.40 -5.13
C PHE A 120 3.37 -8.86 -5.11
N SER A 121 4.48 -9.12 -4.41
CA SER A 121 4.92 -10.50 -4.15
C SER A 121 3.89 -11.24 -3.29
N LYS A 122 3.83 -12.57 -3.42
CA LYS A 122 2.94 -13.40 -2.59
C LYS A 122 3.17 -13.20 -1.09
N GLU A 123 4.42 -13.01 -0.69
CA GLU A 123 4.78 -12.78 0.71
C GLU A 123 4.15 -11.48 1.24
N THR A 124 4.17 -10.39 0.45
CA THR A 124 3.52 -9.14 0.80
C THR A 124 2.00 -9.31 0.87
N GLU A 125 1.39 -10.01 -0.08
CA GLU A 125 -0.05 -10.26 -0.07
C GLU A 125 -0.48 -11.05 1.17
N ASP A 126 0.29 -12.08 1.54
CA ASP A 126 0.07 -12.86 2.76
C ASP A 126 0.27 -11.99 4.02
N ALA A 127 1.23 -11.06 4.01
CA ALA A 127 1.43 -10.11 5.11
C ALA A 127 0.23 -9.17 5.28
N LEU A 128 -0.36 -8.68 4.19
CA LEU A 128 -1.59 -7.87 4.22
C LEU A 128 -2.77 -8.67 4.78
N VAL A 129 -2.89 -9.95 4.41
CA VAL A 129 -3.92 -10.85 4.97
C VAL A 129 -3.70 -11.07 6.47
N ARG A 130 -2.45 -11.30 6.89
CA ARG A 130 -2.12 -11.42 8.32
C ARG A 130 -2.47 -10.14 9.08
N ALA A 131 -2.11 -8.96 8.54
CA ALA A 131 -2.43 -7.67 9.14
C ALA A 131 -3.95 -7.47 9.31
N LEU A 132 -4.76 -7.86 8.32
CA LEU A 132 -6.23 -7.80 8.40
C LEU A 132 -6.84 -8.73 9.47
N ASN A 133 -6.15 -9.84 9.76
CA ASN A 133 -6.62 -10.88 10.66
C ASN A 133 -6.05 -10.74 12.08
N ILE A 134 -5.34 -9.65 12.39
CA ILE A 134 -4.93 -9.32 13.76
C ILE A 134 -6.20 -9.10 14.59
N THR A 135 -6.67 -10.20 15.16
CA THR A 135 -7.74 -10.25 16.15
C THR A 135 -7.08 -10.21 17.51
N SER A 136 -7.60 -9.39 18.42
CA SER A 136 -7.20 -9.34 19.83
C SER A 136 -6.92 -10.75 20.36
N ALA A 137 -5.72 -11.00 20.88
CA ALA A 137 -5.58 -12.07 21.85
C ALA A 137 -6.61 -11.80 22.98
N PRO A 138 -7.39 -12.78 23.43
CA PRO A 138 -8.19 -12.59 24.63
C PRO A 138 -7.20 -12.23 25.75
N ALA A 139 -7.47 -11.13 26.46
CA ALA A 139 -6.77 -10.81 27.69
C ALA A 139 -6.92 -12.03 28.62
N ALA A 140 -5.80 -12.70 28.90
CA ALA A 140 -5.72 -13.76 29.90
C ALA A 140 -5.73 -13.17 31.30
#